data_AF-A0A7X1PQL4-F1
#
_entry.id   AF-A0A7X1PQL4-F1
#
_cell.length_a   1.000
_cell.length_b   1.000
_cell.length_c   1.000
_cell.angle_alpha   90.00
_cell.angle_beta   90.00
_cell.angle_gamma   90.00
#
_symmetry.space_group_name_H-M   'P 1'
#
loop_
_entity.id
_entity.type
_entity.pdbx_description
1 polymer ?
#
loop_
_entity_poly.entity_id
_entity_poly.type
_entity_poly.pdbx_seq_one_letter_code
_entity_poly.pdbx_strand_id
1 'polypeptide(L)'
;MAMFISIGEGGGPPGAGWSTSGGVFDCVVEATRKLFKDDEHCCLKAIYTPLDEQGQNFIVLDYVDVSCFNLFYSYCNRAMEEFPLSERAKIVPESHIPGILWNWSEVLRIMREDPRYRESL
;
A
#
# COMPACT_ATOMS: atom_id res chain seq x y z
N MET A 1 -0.72 18.03 -2.41
CA MET A 1 -1.57 17.31 -1.44
C MET A 1 -0.76 16.17 -0.86
N ALA A 2 -0.80 15.94 0.45
CA ALA A 2 -0.28 14.69 1.00
C ALA A 2 -1.24 13.55 0.66
N MET A 3 -0.73 12.35 0.38
CA MET A 3 -1.52 11.13 0.19
C MET A 3 -1.30 10.20 1.37
N PHE A 4 -2.22 9.27 1.63
CA PHE A 4 -2.20 8.46 2.86
C PHE A 4 -2.64 7.01 2.66
N ILE A 5 -2.03 6.08 3.40
CA ILE A 5 -2.49 4.69 3.57
C ILE A 5 -2.88 4.53 5.03
N SER A 6 -4.17 4.28 5.30
CA SER A 6 -4.68 4.00 6.65
C SER A 6 -4.46 2.52 7.01
N ILE A 7 -3.83 2.24 8.15
CA ILE A 7 -3.45 0.89 8.60
C ILE A 7 -3.78 0.69 10.09
N GLY A 8 -4.97 0.18 10.41
CA GLY A 8 -5.33 -0.34 11.74
C GLY A 8 -6.35 0.49 12.53
N GLU A 9 -7.06 -0.13 13.48
CA GLU A 9 -8.01 0.57 14.36
C GLU A 9 -7.27 1.42 15.42
N GLY A 10 -7.65 2.70 15.49
CA GLY A 10 -7.16 3.69 16.45
C GLY A 10 -7.53 3.39 17.90
N GLY A 11 -6.84 2.42 18.52
CA GLY A 11 -6.78 2.23 19.98
C GLY A 11 -5.53 2.84 20.64
N GLY A 12 -4.55 3.26 19.84
CA GLY A 12 -3.48 4.19 20.25
C GLY A 12 -3.87 5.63 19.89
N PRO A 13 -2.94 6.61 19.94
CA PRO A 13 -3.20 7.89 19.29
C PRO A 13 -3.60 7.62 17.82
N PRO A 14 -4.42 8.49 17.19
CA PRO A 14 -5.15 8.16 15.97
C PRO A 14 -4.27 7.52 14.88
N GLY A 15 -4.75 6.40 14.34
CA GLY A 15 -4.41 5.82 13.02
C GLY A 15 -2.93 5.53 12.77
N ALA A 16 -2.50 4.29 12.99
CA ALA A 16 -1.28 3.84 12.30
C ALA A 16 -1.52 3.94 10.79
N GLY A 17 -0.52 4.43 10.07
CA GLY A 17 -0.67 4.75 8.66
C GLY A 17 0.52 5.50 8.14
N TRP A 18 0.57 5.66 6.83
CA TRP A 18 1.74 6.21 6.15
C TRP A 18 1.32 7.33 5.21
N SER A 19 1.97 8.49 5.34
CA SER A 19 1.71 9.67 4.52
C SER A 19 2.90 10.03 3.66
N THR A 20 2.67 10.46 2.42
CA THR A 20 3.75 10.87 1.51
C THR A 20 3.27 11.87 0.45
N SER A 21 4.14 12.17 -0.52
CA SER A 21 3.80 12.91 -1.74
C SER A 21 3.05 12.05 -2.77
N GLY A 22 2.24 12.68 -3.62
CA GLY A 22 1.46 12.00 -4.67
C GLY A 22 2.28 11.06 -5.56
N GLY A 23 3.45 11.50 -6.05
CA GLY A 23 4.26 10.66 -6.94
C GLY A 23 4.78 9.37 -6.28
N VAL A 24 5.13 9.44 -4.99
CA VAL A 24 5.59 8.25 -4.23
C VAL A 24 4.40 7.36 -3.89
N PHE A 25 3.27 7.96 -3.50
CA PHE A 25 2.03 7.24 -3.25
C PHE A 25 1.59 6.45 -4.48
N ASP A 26 1.57 7.07 -5.66
CA ASP A 26 1.21 6.41 -6.91
C ASP A 26 2.14 5.23 -7.20
N CYS A 27 3.45 5.38 -6.95
CA CYS A 27 4.40 4.28 -7.13
C CYS A 27 4.06 3.09 -6.22
N VAL A 28 3.76 3.34 -4.94
CA VAL A 28 3.44 2.28 -3.97
C VAL A 28 2.09 1.65 -4.26
N VAL A 29 1.06 2.49 -4.33
CA VAL A 29 -0.35 2.08 -4.36
C VAL A 29 -0.74 1.54 -5.73
N GLU A 30 -0.41 2.21 -6.84
CA GLU A 30 -0.80 1.75 -8.17
C GLU A 30 0.00 0.53 -8.64
N ALA A 31 1.26 0.37 -8.21
CA ALA A 31 2.00 -0.84 -8.51
C ALA A 31 1.48 -2.04 -7.70
N THR A 32 1.13 -1.83 -6.42
CA THR A 32 0.49 -2.88 -5.59
C THR A 32 -0.85 -3.28 -6.20
N ARG A 33 -1.67 -2.30 -6.61
CA ARG A 33 -2.98 -2.49 -7.25
C ARG A 33 -2.92 -3.44 -8.46
N LYS A 34 -1.90 -3.30 -9.31
CA LYS A 34 -1.73 -4.09 -10.55
C LYS A 34 -1.53 -5.58 -10.32
N LEU A 35 -1.21 -6.00 -9.10
CA LEU A 35 -0.98 -7.41 -8.78
C LEU A 35 -2.27 -8.14 -8.36
N PHE A 36 -3.35 -7.43 -8.07
CA PHE A 36 -4.64 -8.03 -7.75
C PHE A 36 -5.24 -8.74 -8.97
N LYS A 37 -5.78 -9.93 -8.74
CA LYS A 37 -6.45 -10.74 -9.75
C LYS A 37 -7.96 -10.50 -9.78
N ASP A 38 -8.61 -10.97 -10.84
CA ASP A 38 -10.06 -10.80 -11.04
C ASP A 38 -10.91 -11.43 -9.91
N ASP A 39 -10.46 -12.56 -9.35
CA ASP A 39 -11.11 -13.24 -8.24
C ASP A 39 -10.87 -12.57 -6.87
N GLU A 40 -9.95 -11.61 -6.80
CA GLU A 40 -9.59 -10.84 -5.60
C GLU A 40 -10.22 -9.43 -5.61
N HIS A 41 -11.17 -9.18 -6.54
CA HIS A 41 -11.82 -7.88 -6.73
C HIS A 41 -12.55 -7.37 -5.48
N CYS A 42 -13.02 -8.26 -4.61
CA CYS A 42 -13.64 -7.87 -3.34
C CYS A 42 -12.65 -7.14 -2.43
N CYS A 43 -11.42 -7.64 -2.29
CA CYS A 43 -10.36 -7.00 -1.52
C CYS A 43 -9.91 -5.70 -2.19
N LEU A 44 -9.71 -5.72 -3.51
CA LEU A 44 -9.36 -4.53 -4.28
C LEU A 44 -10.39 -3.41 -4.05
N LYS A 45 -11.67 -3.72 -4.22
CA LYS A 45 -12.74 -2.74 -4.04
C LYS A 45 -12.76 -2.21 -2.60
N ALA A 46 -12.68 -3.08 -1.59
CA ALA A 46 -12.71 -2.66 -0.20
C ALA A 46 -11.57 -1.69 0.16
N ILE A 47 -10.37 -1.90 -0.38
CA ILE A 47 -9.18 -1.09 -0.08
C ILE A 47 -9.20 0.26 -0.82
N TYR A 48 -9.58 0.25 -2.10
CA TYR A 48 -9.39 1.39 -3.00
C TYR A 48 -10.64 2.26 -3.21
N THR A 49 -11.82 1.84 -2.75
CA THR A 49 -13.08 2.63 -2.87
C THR A 49 -12.93 4.10 -2.42
N PRO A 50 -12.25 4.43 -1.29
CA PRO A 50 -12.09 5.83 -0.90
C PRO A 50 -11.32 6.66 -1.94
N LEU A 51 -10.28 6.09 -2.54
CA LEU A 51 -9.49 6.74 -3.59
C LEU A 51 -10.30 6.85 -4.90
N ASP A 52 -10.91 5.75 -5.33
CA ASP A 52 -11.48 5.63 -6.68
C ASP A 52 -12.89 6.21 -6.80
N GLU A 53 -13.79 5.84 -5.88
CA GLU A 53 -15.22 6.18 -5.98
C GLU A 53 -15.56 7.45 -5.18
N GLN A 54 -14.76 7.78 -4.15
CA GLN A 54 -15.02 8.90 -3.25
C GLN A 54 -14.06 10.08 -3.45
N GLY A 55 -13.11 9.96 -4.38
CA GLY A 55 -12.15 11.02 -4.74
C GLY A 55 -11.26 11.47 -3.58
N GLN A 56 -11.04 10.60 -2.59
CA GLN A 56 -10.15 10.88 -1.47
C GLN A 56 -8.68 10.73 -1.87
N ASN A 57 -7.79 11.23 -1.04
CA ASN A 57 -6.35 11.12 -1.20
C ASN A 57 -5.74 9.93 -0.43
N PHE A 58 -6.54 8.89 -0.13
CA PHE A 58 -6.11 7.76 0.67
C PHE A 58 -6.77 6.44 0.29
N ILE A 59 -6.10 5.33 0.63
CA ILE A 59 -6.69 3.99 0.69
C ILE A 59 -6.82 3.55 2.15
N VAL A 60 -7.70 2.59 2.43
CA VAL A 60 -7.98 2.14 3.80
C VAL A 60 -7.78 0.63 3.93
N LEU A 61 -6.90 0.24 4.86
CA LEU A 61 -6.71 -1.13 5.29
C LEU A 61 -7.35 -1.38 6.66
N ASP A 62 -7.93 -0.37 7.32
CA ASP A 62 -8.43 -0.47 8.70
C ASP A 62 -9.56 -1.49 8.85
N TYR A 63 -10.47 -1.53 7.89
CA TYR A 63 -11.70 -2.32 7.98
C TYR A 63 -11.70 -3.58 7.12
N VAL A 64 -10.59 -3.85 6.42
CA VAL A 64 -10.49 -5.09 5.64
C VAL A 64 -10.19 -6.27 6.56
N ASP A 65 -10.69 -7.43 6.16
CA ASP A 65 -10.46 -8.67 6.89
C ASP A 65 -8.97 -9.08 6.85
N VAL A 66 -8.64 -10.07 7.69
CA VAL A 66 -7.27 -10.62 7.81
C VAL A 66 -6.76 -11.14 6.46
N SER A 67 -7.62 -11.74 5.62
CA SER A 67 -7.23 -12.24 4.30
C SER A 67 -6.82 -11.11 3.36
N CYS A 68 -7.66 -10.09 3.17
CA CYS A 68 -7.38 -8.96 2.30
C CYS A 68 -6.19 -8.14 2.82
N PHE A 69 -6.03 -8.01 4.15
CA PHE A 69 -4.90 -7.33 4.76
C PHE A 69 -3.56 -8.01 4.39
N ASN A 70 -3.47 -9.32 4.57
CA ASN A 70 -2.25 -10.08 4.27
C ASN A 70 -2.03 -10.25 2.76
N LEU A 71 -3.10 -10.31 1.96
CA LEU A 71 -3.02 -10.30 0.50
C LEU A 71 -2.41 -8.98 0.00
N PHE A 72 -2.90 -7.84 0.49
CA PHE A 72 -2.33 -6.53 0.18
C PHE A 72 -0.87 -6.47 0.61
N TYR A 73 -0.52 -6.94 1.82
CA TYR A 73 0.87 -6.99 2.28
C TYR A 73 1.77 -7.75 1.30
N SER A 74 1.36 -8.95 0.89
CA SER A 74 2.12 -9.81 -0.03
C SER A 74 2.37 -9.12 -1.37
N TYR A 75 1.33 -8.52 -1.94
CA TYR A 75 1.44 -7.77 -3.19
C TYR A 75 2.23 -6.48 -3.03
N CYS A 76 2.10 -5.80 -1.91
CA CYS A 76 2.88 -4.61 -1.60
C CYS A 76 4.37 -4.98 -1.55
N ASN A 77 4.73 -6.07 -0.86
CA ASN A 77 6.12 -6.54 -0.81
C ASN A 77 6.65 -6.93 -2.19
N ARG A 78 5.87 -7.71 -2.94
CA ARG A 78 6.25 -8.12 -4.30
C ARG A 78 6.41 -6.93 -5.25
N ALA A 79 5.50 -5.96 -5.20
CA ALA A 79 5.59 -4.76 -6.02
C ALA A 79 6.81 -3.91 -5.66
N MET A 80 7.24 -3.85 -4.38
CA MET A 80 8.49 -3.22 -3.98
C MET A 80 9.70 -3.90 -4.63
N GLU A 81 9.76 -5.23 -4.58
CA GLU A 81 10.87 -6.03 -5.13
C GLU A 81 10.97 -5.89 -6.67
N GLU A 82 9.82 -5.87 -7.36
CA GLU A 82 9.75 -5.74 -8.82
C GLU A 82 9.89 -4.28 -9.30
N PHE A 83 9.67 -3.28 -8.43
CA PHE A 83 9.63 -1.86 -8.82
C PHE A 83 10.86 -1.38 -9.60
N PRO A 84 12.12 -1.66 -9.18
CA PRO A 84 13.31 -1.18 -9.88
C PRO A 84 13.40 -1.63 -11.35
N LEU A 85 12.74 -2.73 -11.70
CA LEU A 85 12.71 -3.29 -13.06
C LEU A 85 11.47 -2.88 -13.85
N SER A 86 10.53 -2.17 -13.23
CA SER A 86 9.26 -1.77 -13.83
C SER A 86 9.39 -0.62 -14.83
N GLU A 87 8.45 -0.49 -15.77
CA GLU A 87 8.36 0.67 -16.67
C GLU A 87 8.25 2.00 -15.90
N ARG A 88 7.64 1.99 -14.71
CA ARG A 88 7.50 3.19 -13.88
C ARG A 88 8.85 3.63 -13.32
N ALA A 89 9.74 2.71 -12.94
CA ALA A 89 11.08 3.06 -12.48
C ALA A 89 11.93 3.68 -13.59
N LYS A 90 11.75 3.27 -14.86
CA LYS A 90 12.49 3.83 -16.01
C LYS A 90 12.24 5.32 -16.25
N ILE A 91 11.10 5.85 -15.80
CA ILE A 91 10.74 7.27 -15.94
C ILE A 91 11.00 8.09 -14.67
N VAL A 92 11.43 7.44 -13.59
CA VAL A 92 11.82 8.09 -12.34
C VAL A 92 13.34 8.31 -12.37
N PRO A 93 13.86 9.47 -11.91
CA PRO A 93 15.29 9.65 -11.75
C PRO A 93 15.89 8.54 -10.89
N GLU A 94 16.97 7.90 -11.36
CA GLU A 94 17.58 6.76 -10.67
C GLU A 94 17.97 7.07 -9.21
N SER A 95 18.39 8.31 -8.94
CA SER A 95 18.69 8.82 -7.60
C SER A 95 17.50 8.83 -6.64
N HIS A 96 16.26 8.77 -7.14
CA HIS A 96 15.04 8.75 -6.33
C HIS A 96 14.55 7.34 -6.00
N ILE A 97 15.02 6.31 -6.74
CA ILE A 97 14.58 4.92 -6.54
C ILE A 97 14.81 4.44 -5.10
N PRO A 98 15.98 4.66 -4.47
CA PRO A 98 16.20 4.24 -3.08
C PRO A 98 15.19 4.88 -2.10
N GLY A 99 14.84 6.15 -2.33
CA GLY A 99 13.85 6.85 -1.50
C GLY A 99 12.45 6.27 -1.65
N ILE A 100 12.06 5.85 -2.87
CA ILE A 100 10.77 5.19 -3.10
C ILE A 100 10.73 3.82 -2.41
N LEU A 101 11.79 3.02 -2.54
CA LEU A 101 11.88 1.71 -1.87
C LEU A 101 11.86 1.84 -0.35
N TRP A 102 12.53 2.86 0.21
CA TRP A 102 12.48 3.14 1.64
C TRP A 102 11.04 3.44 2.11
N ASN A 103 10.32 4.28 1.36
CA ASN A 103 8.91 4.58 1.66
C ASN A 103 8.03 3.33 1.64
N TRP A 104 8.28 2.43 0.71
CA TRP A 104 7.60 1.14 0.64
C TRP A 104 7.90 0.25 1.84
N SER A 105 9.17 0.21 2.26
CA SER A 105 9.60 -0.55 3.43
C SER A 105 8.94 -0.06 4.71
N GLU A 106 8.64 1.24 4.81
CA GLU A 106 7.89 1.82 5.92
C GLU A 106 6.43 1.36 5.94
N VAL A 107 5.76 1.31 4.77
CA VAL A 107 4.40 0.75 4.67
C VAL A 107 4.38 -0.70 5.15
N LEU A 108 5.31 -1.51 4.66
CA LEU A 108 5.43 -2.92 5.06
C LEU A 108 5.74 -3.07 6.55
N ARG A 109 6.60 -2.21 7.11
CA ARG A 109 6.92 -2.19 8.54
C ARG A 109 5.66 -1.92 9.37
N ILE A 110 4.90 -0.87 9.05
CA ILE A 110 3.67 -0.52 9.76
C ILE A 110 2.65 -1.66 9.66
N MET A 111 2.50 -2.27 8.49
CA MET A 111 1.61 -3.44 8.33
C MET A 111 2.03 -4.62 9.21
N ARG A 112 3.33 -4.92 9.33
CA ARG A 112 3.83 -6.00 10.19
C ARG A 112 3.58 -5.77 11.68
N GLU A 113 3.43 -4.52 12.09
CA GLU A 113 3.11 -4.14 13.47
C GLU A 113 1.61 -4.29 13.78
N ASP A 114 0.76 -4.45 12.76
CA ASP A 114 -0.69 -4.64 12.92
C ASP A 114 -1.03 -6.07 13.43
N PRO A 115 -1.93 -6.24 14.43
CA PRO A 115 -2.32 -7.56 14.94
C PRO A 115 -2.95 -8.51 13.90
N ARG A 116 -3.46 -7.98 12.79
CA ARG A 116 -4.00 -8.75 11.67
C ARG A 116 -2.91 -9.30 10.77
N TYR A 117 -1.70 -8.75 10.83
CA TYR A 117 -0.57 -9.34 10.14
C TYR A 117 -0.33 -10.75 10.66
N ARG A 118 -0.28 -11.69 9.73
CA ARG A 118 0.06 -13.06 10.01
C ARG A 118 1.23 -13.38 9.11
N GLU A 119 2.38 -13.64 9.72
CA GLU A 119 3.48 -14.35 9.06
C GLU A 119 2.98 -15.78 8.77
N SER A 120 2.13 -15.92 7.76
CA SER A 120 1.48 -17.19 7.42
C SER A 120 2.29 -17.88 6.34
N LEU A 121 3.21 -18.70 6.84
CA LEU A 121 3.62 -20.03 6.35
C LEU A 121 4.27 -20.14 4.97
#